data_AF-A0A6I2MLL9-F1
#
_entry.id   AF-A0A6I2MLL9-F1
#
_cell.length_a   1.000
_cell.length_b   1.000
_cell.length_c   1.000
_cell.angle_alpha   90.00
_cell.angle_beta   90.00
_cell.angle_gamma   90.00
#
_symmetry.space_group_name_H-M   'P 1'
#
loop_
_entity.id
_entity.type
_entity.pdbx_description
1 polymer ?
#
loop_
_entity_poly.entity_id
_entity_poly.type
_entity_poly.pdbx_seq_one_letter_code
_entity_poly.pdbx_strand_id
1 'polypeptide(L)'
;MKPIPTTILLAIIFFLLNACKTLKTSEAQPKMTTTDLIVFQDGKETVVHKPVETVKIGKKEFSLRFYNKRYDPENIILHTARIAAFKDPLQLDKVNVGMSMSDVPYFSGGTGLAANSNIGYDKLRLRNDAHHYTYYTNEDRKRLNLLEENGELLKLEFDIPALYYNDTDYKMSDPQLKAFYIAFLIDRNLNGIIDKGELKKLTLKYK
;
A
#
# COMPACT_ATOMS: atom_id res chain seq x y z
N MET A 1 53.67 38.58 -28.05
CA MET A 1 52.83 37.49 -27.51
C MET A 1 53.31 36.18 -28.13
N LYS A 2 53.72 35.18 -27.33
CA LYS A 2 54.24 33.91 -27.87
C LYS A 2 53.07 33.01 -28.32
N PRO A 3 53.15 32.34 -29.48
CA PRO A 3 52.10 31.45 -29.96
C PRO A 3 52.01 30.22 -29.06
N ILE A 4 50.78 29.83 -28.74
CA ILE A 4 50.49 28.60 -27.98
C ILE A 4 50.84 27.41 -28.90
N PRO A 5 51.67 26.46 -28.46
CA PRO A 5 52.05 25.31 -29.26
C PRO A 5 50.83 24.41 -29.54
N THR A 6 50.68 24.00 -30.79
CA THR A 6 49.53 23.27 -31.36
C THR A 6 49.20 21.97 -30.62
N THR A 7 50.17 21.40 -29.91
CA THR A 7 50.03 20.20 -29.06
C THR A 7 49.19 20.44 -27.81
N ILE A 8 49.18 21.65 -27.24
CA ILE A 8 48.35 22.00 -26.07
C ILE A 8 46.87 22.14 -26.47
N LEU A 9 46.61 22.62 -27.70
CA LEU A 9 45.25 22.79 -28.22
C LEU A 9 44.54 21.44 -28.43
N LEU A 10 45.28 20.42 -28.90
CA LEU A 10 44.75 19.05 -29.07
C LEU A 10 44.42 18.36 -27.74
N ALA A 11 45.19 18.62 -26.69
CA ALA A 11 44.95 18.03 -25.36
C ALA A 11 43.66 18.57 -24.71
N ILE A 12 43.34 19.85 -24.90
CA ILE A 12 42.12 20.48 -24.36
C ILE A 12 40.86 19.96 -25.06
N ILE A 13 40.93 19.72 -26.37
CA ILE A 13 39.82 19.13 -27.14
C ILE A 13 39.53 17.70 -26.67
N PHE A 14 40.56 16.92 -26.33
CA PHE A 14 40.38 15.54 -25.84
C PHE A 14 39.76 15.47 -24.43
N PHE A 15 39.97 16.48 -23.58
CA PHE A 15 39.34 16.57 -22.26
C PHE A 15 37.87 17.02 -22.33
N LEU A 16 37.50 17.90 -23.26
CA LEU A 16 36.11 18.35 -23.43
C LEU A 16 35.19 17.25 -24.00
N LEU A 17 35.73 16.30 -24.78
CA LEU A 17 34.96 15.18 -25.33
C LEU A 17 34.66 14.08 -24.30
N ASN A 18 35.31 14.07 -23.14
CA ASN A 18 35.09 13.08 -22.08
C ASN A 18 34.20 13.58 -20.92
N ALA A 19 33.80 14.87 -20.92
CA ALA A 19 32.95 15.44 -19.88
C ALA A 19 31.45 15.09 -20.04
N CYS A 20 31.05 14.49 -21.15
CA CYS A 20 29.70 13.94 -21.35
C CYS A 20 29.63 12.45 -20.98
N LYS A 21 29.94 12.12 -19.72
CA LYS A 21 29.57 10.81 -19.16
C LYS A 21 28.44 11.00 -18.15
N THR A 22 27.23 10.84 -18.68
CA THR A 22 26.09 10.24 -18.00
C THR A 22 25.53 11.02 -16.81
N LEU A 23 24.80 12.11 -17.10
CA LEU A 23 23.61 12.38 -16.28
C LEU A 23 22.66 11.20 -16.54
N LYS A 24 22.64 10.22 -15.63
CA LYS A 24 21.50 9.32 -15.54
C LYS A 24 20.33 10.21 -15.17
N THR A 25 19.50 10.53 -16.15
CA THR A 25 18.17 11.07 -15.94
C THR A 25 17.49 10.06 -15.02
N SER A 26 17.40 10.39 -13.73
CA SER A 26 16.52 9.68 -12.81
C SER A 26 15.15 9.78 -13.45
N GLU A 27 14.64 8.67 -13.97
CA GLU A 27 13.24 8.59 -14.38
C GLU A 27 12.44 9.09 -13.18
N ALA A 28 11.76 10.22 -13.35
CA ALA A 28 10.90 10.76 -12.31
C ALA A 28 9.91 9.66 -11.96
N GLN A 29 10.09 9.07 -10.77
CA GLN A 29 9.15 8.09 -10.24
C GLN A 29 7.76 8.75 -10.29
N PRO A 30 6.74 8.07 -10.82
CA PRO A 30 5.40 8.65 -10.92
C PRO A 30 5.01 9.18 -9.54
N LYS A 31 4.68 10.48 -9.49
CA LYS A 31 4.35 11.16 -8.25
C LYS A 31 3.10 10.51 -7.65
N MET A 32 3.32 9.71 -6.60
CA MET A 32 2.28 8.98 -5.89
C MET A 32 1.18 9.96 -5.43
N THR A 33 -0.07 9.64 -5.77
CA THR A 33 -1.23 10.41 -5.33
C THR A 33 -1.64 10.00 -3.93
N THR A 34 -2.40 10.87 -3.25
CA THR A 34 -2.94 10.59 -1.92
C THR A 34 -3.90 9.38 -1.90
N THR A 35 -4.43 8.99 -3.07
CA THR A 35 -5.36 7.87 -3.25
C THR A 35 -4.71 6.57 -3.73
N ASP A 36 -3.39 6.58 -3.94
CA ASP A 36 -2.69 5.42 -4.44
C ASP A 36 -2.58 4.34 -3.35
N LEU A 37 -2.83 3.11 -3.78
CA LEU A 37 -2.51 1.90 -3.03
C LEU A 37 -1.34 1.23 -3.73
N ILE A 38 -0.35 0.80 -2.96
CA ILE A 38 0.85 0.14 -3.46
C ILE A 38 0.95 -1.24 -2.84
N VAL A 39 1.22 -2.23 -3.68
CA VAL A 39 1.68 -3.55 -3.24
C VAL A 39 3.20 -3.54 -3.27
N PHE A 40 3.85 -3.66 -2.12
CA PHE A 40 5.31 -3.70 -2.00
C PHE A 40 5.79 -5.09 -1.67
N GLN A 41 6.75 -5.61 -2.46
CA GLN A 41 7.34 -6.93 -2.23
C GLN A 41 8.76 -6.99 -2.79
N ASP A 42 9.69 -7.59 -2.03
CA ASP A 42 11.10 -7.77 -2.43
C ASP A 42 11.74 -6.46 -2.95
N GLY A 43 11.52 -5.33 -2.26
CA GLY A 43 12.07 -4.03 -2.65
C GLY A 43 11.37 -3.35 -3.83
N LYS A 44 10.33 -3.97 -4.41
CA LYS A 44 9.61 -3.45 -5.57
C LYS A 44 8.23 -2.93 -5.19
N GLU A 45 7.92 -1.70 -5.59
CA GLU A 45 6.58 -1.12 -5.52
C GLU A 45 5.78 -1.44 -6.79
N THR A 46 4.54 -1.88 -6.61
CA THR A 46 3.54 -2.02 -7.69
C THR A 46 2.34 -1.16 -7.36
N VAL A 47 2.17 -0.06 -8.08
CA VAL A 47 1.07 0.88 -7.89
C VAL A 47 -0.24 0.28 -8.43
N VAL A 48 -1.32 0.44 -7.68
CA VAL A 48 -2.68 0.05 -8.07
C VAL A 48 -3.36 1.25 -8.73
N HIS A 49 -3.28 1.30 -10.05
CA HIS A 49 -3.78 2.41 -10.86
C HIS A 49 -5.30 2.42 -10.96
N LYS A 50 -5.95 1.25 -10.96
CA LYS A 50 -7.40 1.13 -11.20
C LYS A 50 -8.17 0.86 -9.91
N PRO A 51 -9.47 1.23 -9.84
CA PRO A 51 -10.34 0.84 -8.73
C PRO A 51 -10.45 -0.68 -8.56
N VAL A 52 -10.31 -1.44 -9.65
CA VAL A 52 -10.28 -2.90 -9.65
C VAL A 52 -9.05 -3.34 -10.43
N GLU A 53 -8.18 -4.13 -9.81
CA GLU A 53 -6.91 -4.53 -10.42
C GLU A 53 -6.45 -5.91 -9.98
N THR A 54 -5.76 -6.62 -10.88
CA THR A 54 -5.05 -7.87 -10.56
C THR A 54 -3.58 -7.57 -10.39
N VAL A 55 -3.01 -7.92 -9.23
CA VAL A 55 -1.59 -7.79 -8.95
C VAL A 55 -0.97 -9.17 -8.76
N LYS A 56 0.17 -9.41 -9.43
CA LYS A 56 0.92 -10.66 -9.28
C LYS A 56 1.93 -10.53 -8.14
N ILE A 57 1.85 -11.41 -7.16
CA ILE A 57 2.77 -11.47 -6.02
C ILE A 57 3.55 -12.79 -6.03
N GLY A 58 4.77 -12.78 -5.52
CA GLY A 58 5.53 -14.00 -5.22
C GLY A 58 5.00 -14.70 -3.97
N LYS A 59 5.44 -15.93 -3.76
CA LYS A 59 5.19 -16.72 -2.54
C LYS A 59 6.12 -16.28 -1.40
N LYS A 60 5.98 -15.02 -0.99
CA LYS A 60 6.74 -14.37 0.08
C LYS A 60 5.88 -13.30 0.72
N GLU A 61 6.32 -12.83 1.88
CA GLU A 61 5.76 -11.69 2.59
C GLU A 61 5.69 -10.46 1.66
N PHE A 62 4.72 -9.61 1.89
CA PHE A 62 4.53 -8.35 1.17
C PHE A 62 3.82 -7.36 2.09
N SER A 63 3.71 -6.12 1.66
CA SER A 63 2.97 -5.10 2.40
C SER A 63 2.07 -4.29 1.48
N LEU A 64 1.08 -3.64 2.09
CA LEU A 64 0.27 -2.61 1.45
C LEU A 64 0.75 -1.24 1.93
N ARG A 65 1.06 -0.34 1.01
CA ARG A 65 1.46 1.05 1.32
C ARG A 65 0.48 2.05 0.75
N PHE A 66 0.18 3.09 1.51
CA PHE A 66 -0.82 4.08 1.14
C PHE A 66 -0.65 5.37 1.97
N TYR A 67 -1.27 6.45 1.52
CA TYR A 67 -1.35 7.70 2.30
C TYR A 67 -2.65 7.79 3.09
N ASN A 68 -2.53 8.10 4.39
CA ASN A 68 -3.67 8.45 5.23
C ASN A 68 -3.30 9.53 6.26
N LYS A 69 -4.29 10.17 6.87
CA LYS A 69 -4.09 11.10 7.98
C LYS A 69 -3.82 10.32 9.29
N ARG A 70 -3.19 10.98 10.25
CA ARG A 70 -2.98 10.47 11.60
C ARG A 70 -4.33 10.29 12.31
N TYR A 71 -4.48 9.22 13.08
CA TYR A 71 -5.62 9.06 13.98
C TYR A 71 -5.49 10.04 15.15
N ASP A 72 -6.51 10.87 15.36
CA ASP A 72 -6.62 11.78 16.50
C ASP A 72 -7.54 11.16 17.57
N PRO A 73 -6.97 10.59 18.66
CA PRO A 73 -7.75 9.98 19.71
C PRO A 73 -8.42 10.99 20.66
N GLU A 74 -7.95 12.24 20.71
CA GLU A 74 -8.50 13.26 21.61
C GLU A 74 -9.84 13.77 21.08
N ASN A 75 -9.91 13.98 19.76
CA ASN A 75 -11.12 14.42 19.06
C ASN A 75 -11.92 13.26 18.44
N ILE A 76 -11.46 12.01 18.61
CA ILE A 76 -12.11 10.79 18.09
C ILE A 76 -12.25 10.84 16.55
N ILE A 77 -11.27 11.41 15.85
CA ILE A 77 -11.27 11.53 14.38
C ILE A 77 -10.56 10.32 13.78
N LEU A 78 -11.35 9.31 13.42
CA LEU A 78 -10.90 7.97 13.05
C LEU A 78 -10.42 7.86 11.59
N HIS A 79 -9.22 8.37 11.30
CA HIS A 79 -8.56 8.16 10.02
C HIS A 79 -8.00 6.73 9.90
N THR A 80 -8.81 5.81 9.37
CA THR A 80 -8.48 4.39 9.30
C THR A 80 -8.53 3.83 7.90
N ALA A 81 -7.69 2.83 7.64
CA ALA A 81 -7.84 1.96 6.48
C ALA A 81 -8.49 0.65 6.92
N ARG A 82 -9.57 0.28 6.24
CA ARG A 82 -10.28 -0.99 6.44
C ARG A 82 -9.87 -1.96 5.33
N ILE A 83 -9.32 -3.10 5.74
CA ILE A 83 -8.75 -4.09 4.82
C ILE A 83 -9.46 -5.43 5.05
N ALA A 84 -10.43 -5.73 4.18
CA ALA A 84 -11.12 -7.02 4.17
C ALA A 84 -10.49 -7.92 3.11
N ALA A 85 -10.28 -9.20 3.43
CA ALA A 85 -9.63 -10.15 2.55
C ALA A 85 -10.44 -11.45 2.45
N PHE A 86 -10.43 -12.08 1.28
CA PHE A 86 -11.35 -13.18 0.96
C PHE A 86 -10.68 -14.25 0.10
N LYS A 87 -11.16 -15.48 0.21
CA LYS A 87 -10.88 -16.55 -0.77
C LYS A 87 -11.87 -16.53 -1.95
N ASP A 88 -13.07 -16.03 -1.72
CA ASP A 88 -14.16 -16.00 -2.69
C ASP A 88 -14.20 -14.64 -3.40
N PRO A 89 -14.04 -14.58 -4.74
CA PRO A 89 -14.11 -13.32 -5.48
C PRO A 89 -15.45 -12.60 -5.36
N LEU A 90 -16.56 -13.34 -5.15
CA LEU A 90 -17.90 -12.75 -5.10
C LEU A 90 -18.07 -11.78 -3.92
N GLN A 91 -17.19 -11.83 -2.92
CA GLN A 91 -17.19 -10.84 -1.83
C GLN A 91 -16.82 -9.43 -2.31
N LEU A 92 -16.04 -9.31 -3.40
CA LEU A 92 -15.70 -8.03 -3.99
C LEU A 92 -16.91 -7.33 -4.63
N ASP A 93 -17.92 -8.08 -5.06
CA ASP A 93 -19.12 -7.52 -5.69
C ASP A 93 -20.09 -6.92 -4.67
N LYS A 94 -19.95 -7.29 -3.39
CA LYS A 94 -20.78 -6.83 -2.26
C LYS A 94 -20.45 -5.43 -1.75
N VAL A 95 -19.42 -4.78 -2.30
CA VAL A 95 -19.02 -3.43 -1.92
C VAL A 95 -18.84 -2.59 -3.17
N ASN A 96 -19.48 -1.42 -3.22
CA ASN A 96 -19.38 -0.53 -4.37
C ASN A 96 -19.36 0.93 -3.89
N VAL A 97 -18.85 1.81 -4.75
CA VAL A 97 -18.93 3.26 -4.53
C VAL A 97 -20.41 3.66 -4.43
N GLY A 98 -20.70 4.56 -3.50
CA GLY A 98 -22.05 5.04 -3.17
C GLY A 98 -22.77 4.22 -2.09
N MET A 99 -22.24 3.06 -1.69
CA MET A 99 -22.83 2.29 -0.58
C MET A 99 -22.50 2.92 0.76
N SER A 100 -23.43 2.81 1.71
CA SER A 100 -23.08 3.02 3.12
C SER A 100 -22.19 1.89 3.61
N MET A 101 -21.20 2.24 4.41
CA MET A 101 -20.31 1.28 5.03
C MET A 101 -21.03 0.33 5.98
N SER A 102 -22.13 0.77 6.61
CA SER A 102 -22.96 -0.09 7.46
C SER A 102 -23.65 -1.22 6.69
N ASP A 103 -23.87 -1.04 5.39
CA ASP A 103 -24.56 -2.00 4.54
C ASP A 103 -23.61 -3.05 3.94
N VAL A 104 -22.30 -2.83 4.07
CA VAL A 104 -21.27 -3.75 3.59
C VAL A 104 -20.97 -4.76 4.69
N PRO A 105 -21.24 -6.07 4.49
CA PRO A 105 -21.21 -7.06 5.58
C PRO A 105 -19.92 -7.09 6.39
N TYR A 106 -18.77 -6.90 5.75
CA TYR A 106 -17.45 -6.95 6.39
C TYR A 106 -16.89 -5.57 6.78
N PHE A 107 -17.60 -4.47 6.53
CA PHE A 107 -17.20 -3.11 7.00
C PHE A 107 -18.19 -2.49 7.99
N SER A 108 -19.30 -3.18 8.26
CA SER A 108 -20.29 -2.75 9.25
C SER A 108 -19.73 -2.71 10.68
N GLY A 109 -20.43 -2.02 11.59
CA GLY A 109 -20.03 -1.92 12.98
C GLY A 109 -19.86 -3.29 13.65
N GLY A 110 -18.79 -3.46 14.43
CA GLY A 110 -18.50 -4.73 15.14
C GLY A 110 -17.73 -5.77 14.33
N THR A 111 -17.46 -5.52 13.04
CA THR A 111 -16.74 -6.47 12.15
C THR A 111 -15.21 -6.26 12.13
N GLY A 112 -14.73 -5.24 12.83
CA GLY A 112 -13.31 -4.95 12.96
C GLY A 112 -12.61 -6.04 13.77
N LEU A 113 -11.58 -6.65 13.19
CA LEU A 113 -10.76 -7.65 13.87
C LEU A 113 -10.01 -7.01 15.06
N ALA A 114 -9.89 -7.79 16.13
CA ALA A 114 -8.97 -7.45 17.20
C ALA A 114 -7.53 -7.67 16.73
N ALA A 115 -6.70 -6.64 16.87
CA ALA A 115 -5.26 -6.78 16.74
C ALA A 115 -4.69 -7.33 18.05
N ASN A 116 -3.56 -8.04 17.97
CA ASN A 116 -2.80 -8.37 19.17
C ASN A 116 -2.23 -7.07 19.78
N SER A 117 -2.29 -6.94 21.10
CA SER A 117 -1.89 -5.72 21.82
C SER A 117 -0.41 -5.37 21.66
N ASN A 118 0.45 -6.35 21.42
CA ASN A 118 1.91 -6.16 21.43
C ASN A 118 2.50 -6.08 20.01
N ILE A 119 1.91 -6.78 19.05
CA ILE A 119 2.45 -6.93 17.69
C ILE A 119 1.54 -6.37 16.59
N GLY A 120 0.32 -5.94 16.92
CA GLY A 120 -0.66 -5.54 15.91
C GLY A 120 -1.25 -6.75 15.17
N TYR A 121 -1.33 -6.67 13.85
CA TYR A 121 -1.76 -7.80 13.03
C TYR A 121 -0.53 -8.55 12.49
N ASP A 122 -0.43 -9.82 12.83
CA ASP A 122 0.63 -10.73 12.41
C ASP A 122 0.26 -11.57 11.19
N LYS A 123 -0.95 -11.40 10.67
CA LYS A 123 -1.50 -12.17 9.56
C LYS A 123 -2.64 -11.42 8.88
N LEU A 124 -2.80 -11.64 7.58
CA LEU A 124 -4.01 -11.26 6.86
C LEU A 124 -5.04 -12.37 6.99
N ARG A 125 -6.11 -12.12 7.74
CA ARG A 125 -7.23 -13.05 7.88
C ARG A 125 -8.17 -12.98 6.68
N LEU A 126 -8.38 -14.09 5.99
CA LEU A 126 -9.33 -14.19 4.87
C LEU A 126 -10.68 -14.64 5.42
N ARG A 127 -11.61 -13.71 5.56
CA ARG A 127 -12.96 -13.92 6.12
C ARG A 127 -13.98 -13.06 5.40
N ASN A 128 -15.20 -13.56 5.26
CA ASN A 128 -16.27 -12.88 4.53
C ASN A 128 -17.06 -11.88 5.41
N ASP A 129 -16.80 -11.85 6.71
CA ASP A 129 -17.58 -11.15 7.75
C ASP A 129 -16.74 -10.17 8.57
N ALA A 130 -15.48 -9.92 8.20
CA ALA A 130 -14.57 -9.15 9.01
C ALA A 130 -13.55 -8.36 8.19
N HIS A 131 -12.98 -7.32 8.80
CA HIS A 131 -11.89 -6.53 8.22
C HIS A 131 -10.81 -6.22 9.25
N HIS A 132 -9.59 -6.00 8.76
CA HIS A 132 -8.53 -5.39 9.57
C HIS A 132 -8.83 -3.91 9.65
N TYR A 133 -9.02 -3.43 10.87
CA TYR A 133 -9.17 -2.01 11.17
C TYR A 133 -7.80 -1.45 11.57
N THR A 134 -7.22 -0.57 10.74
CA THR A 134 -5.83 -0.11 10.87
C THR A 134 -5.77 1.40 11.05
N TYR A 135 -4.81 1.87 11.87
CA TYR A 135 -4.61 3.28 12.19
C TYR A 135 -3.15 3.54 12.59
N TYR A 136 -2.76 4.81 12.60
CA TYR A 136 -1.50 5.27 13.18
C TYR A 136 -1.73 6.54 14.00
N THR A 137 -1.35 6.53 15.28
CA THR A 137 -1.30 7.74 16.13
C THR A 137 0.14 8.14 16.40
N ASN A 138 0.95 7.18 16.86
CA ASN A 138 2.38 7.29 17.10
C ASN A 138 2.99 5.87 17.18
N GLU A 139 4.30 5.76 17.42
CA GLU A 139 4.97 4.45 17.47
C GLU A 139 4.44 3.51 18.56
N ASP A 140 4.00 4.05 19.70
CA ASP A 140 3.48 3.26 20.82
C ASP A 140 2.01 2.85 20.63
N ARG A 141 1.27 3.58 19.78
CA ARG A 141 -0.17 3.38 19.53
C ARG A 141 -0.43 3.38 18.02
N LYS A 142 -0.23 2.21 17.42
CA LYS A 142 -0.39 1.98 15.97
C LYS A 142 -0.86 0.57 15.62
N ARG A 143 -1.36 0.43 14.39
CA ARG A 143 -1.59 -0.84 13.68
C ARG A 143 -1.01 -0.82 12.26
N LEU A 144 -0.25 0.23 11.94
CA LEU A 144 0.42 0.49 10.68
C LEU A 144 1.81 1.03 11.00
N ASN A 145 2.80 0.75 10.16
CA ASN A 145 4.12 1.35 10.29
C ASN A 145 4.17 2.69 9.57
N LEU A 146 4.80 3.70 10.16
CA LEU A 146 5.08 4.97 9.51
C LEU A 146 6.34 4.84 8.66
N LEU A 147 6.22 5.19 7.38
CA LEU A 147 7.35 5.23 6.45
C LEU A 147 7.86 6.66 6.25
N GLU A 148 6.93 7.61 6.13
CA GLU A 148 7.25 9.00 5.78
C GLU A 148 6.12 9.94 6.24
N GLU A 149 6.48 11.15 6.66
CA GLU A 149 5.54 12.24 6.90
C GLU A 149 5.59 13.22 5.72
N ASN A 150 4.42 13.57 5.18
CA ASN A 150 4.26 14.53 4.09
C ASN A 150 3.15 15.53 4.44
N GLY A 151 3.50 16.50 5.29
CA GLY A 151 2.54 17.44 5.87
C GLY A 151 1.52 16.69 6.76
N GLU A 152 0.23 16.87 6.48
CA GLU A 152 -0.85 16.18 7.22
C GLU A 152 -1.02 14.70 6.84
N LEU A 153 -0.39 14.24 5.75
CA LEU A 153 -0.52 12.88 5.27
C LEU A 153 0.71 12.06 5.65
N LEU A 154 0.45 10.83 6.09
CA LEU A 154 1.45 9.85 6.45
C LEU A 154 1.51 8.78 5.37
N LYS A 155 2.70 8.44 4.88
CA LYS A 155 2.91 7.21 4.11
C LYS A 155 2.98 6.08 5.12
N LEU A 156 1.99 5.20 5.08
CA LEU A 156 1.80 4.11 6.04
C LEU A 156 1.98 2.75 5.35
N GLU A 157 2.38 1.76 6.14
CA GLU A 157 2.59 0.39 5.71
C GLU A 157 1.80 -0.59 6.58
N PHE A 158 1.12 -1.53 5.91
CA PHE A 158 0.47 -2.68 6.52
C PHE A 158 1.18 -3.95 6.08
N ASP A 159 1.91 -4.58 7.00
CA ASP A 159 2.68 -5.79 6.72
C ASP A 159 1.81 -7.04 6.69
N ILE A 160 2.08 -7.92 5.72
CA ILE A 160 1.37 -9.18 5.51
C ILE A 160 2.40 -10.32 5.44
N PRO A 161 2.85 -10.83 6.60
CA PRO A 161 3.85 -11.90 6.66
C PRO A 161 3.21 -13.30 6.47
N ALA A 162 1.93 -13.45 6.78
CA ALA A 162 1.20 -14.71 6.74
C ALA A 162 -0.27 -14.52 6.37
N LEU A 163 -0.92 -15.62 5.97
CA LEU A 163 -2.37 -15.69 5.79
C LEU A 163 -3.00 -16.56 6.87
N TYR A 164 -4.25 -16.25 7.22
CA TYR A 164 -5.07 -17.13 8.05
C TYR A 164 -6.42 -17.37 7.43
N TYR A 165 -6.76 -18.64 7.23
CA TYR A 165 -8.04 -19.07 6.69
C TYR A 165 -8.29 -20.53 7.02
N ASN A 166 -9.55 -20.98 7.00
CA ASN A 166 -9.93 -22.34 7.42
C ASN A 166 -9.33 -22.73 8.78
N ASP A 167 -9.36 -21.78 9.72
CA ASP A 167 -8.83 -21.92 11.07
C ASP A 167 -7.34 -22.33 11.16
N THR A 168 -6.59 -22.09 10.09
CA THR A 168 -5.18 -22.49 9.94
C THR A 168 -4.32 -21.32 9.51
N ASP A 169 -3.13 -21.22 10.09
CA ASP A 169 -2.09 -20.27 9.70
C ASP A 169 -1.28 -20.83 8.52
N TYR A 170 -1.10 -20.02 7.47
CA TYR A 170 -0.31 -20.35 6.31
C TYR A 170 0.79 -19.31 6.12
N LYS A 171 2.03 -19.79 5.99
CA LYS A 171 3.15 -18.95 5.57
C LYS A 171 2.92 -18.50 4.13
N MET A 172 3.33 -17.28 3.80
CA MET A 172 3.24 -16.78 2.43
C MET A 172 4.03 -17.61 1.40
N SER A 173 5.01 -18.40 1.84
CA SER A 173 5.75 -19.34 1.01
C SER A 173 4.95 -20.58 0.58
N ASP A 174 3.91 -20.95 1.35
CA ASP A 174 3.02 -22.06 1.04
C ASP A 174 1.56 -21.73 1.38
N PRO A 175 0.94 -20.83 0.59
CA PRO A 175 -0.37 -20.30 0.90
C PRO A 175 -1.52 -21.23 0.54
N GLN A 176 -1.27 -22.42 -0.03
CA GLN A 176 -2.26 -23.41 -0.53
C GLN A 176 -3.44 -22.80 -1.34
N LEU A 177 -3.21 -21.64 -1.97
CA LEU A 177 -4.18 -20.87 -2.76
C LEU A 177 -3.49 -20.38 -4.04
N LYS A 178 -4.24 -20.28 -5.14
CA LYS A 178 -3.75 -19.66 -6.38
C LYS A 178 -3.91 -18.14 -6.38
N ALA A 179 -4.93 -17.66 -5.70
CA ALA A 179 -5.25 -16.26 -5.57
C ALA A 179 -6.09 -16.00 -4.31
N PHE A 180 -6.13 -14.74 -3.89
CA PHE A 180 -7.08 -14.22 -2.92
C PHE A 180 -7.42 -12.77 -3.25
N TYR A 181 -8.37 -12.20 -2.52
CA TYR A 181 -9.01 -10.94 -2.87
C TYR A 181 -8.95 -9.97 -1.71
N ILE A 182 -8.81 -8.68 -1.99
CA ILE A 182 -8.81 -7.62 -0.97
C ILE A 182 -9.78 -6.52 -1.39
N ALA A 183 -10.66 -6.11 -0.48
CA ALA A 183 -11.31 -4.82 -0.51
C ALA A 183 -10.57 -3.88 0.45
N PHE A 184 -9.97 -2.82 -0.10
CA PHE A 184 -9.23 -1.81 0.63
C PHE A 184 -10.03 -0.50 0.59
N LEU A 185 -10.30 0.07 1.76
CA LEU A 185 -11.16 1.24 1.90
C LEU A 185 -10.55 2.25 2.88
N ILE A 186 -10.48 3.52 2.47
CA ILE A 186 -10.23 4.67 3.35
C ILE A 186 -11.36 5.67 3.15
N ASP A 187 -12.23 5.81 4.14
CA ASP A 187 -13.22 6.89 4.23
C ASP A 187 -12.49 8.18 4.65
N ARG A 188 -12.29 9.11 3.71
CA ARG A 188 -11.41 10.28 3.88
C ARG A 188 -12.15 11.45 4.49
N ASN A 189 -13.42 11.61 4.15
CA ASN A 189 -14.27 12.69 4.66
C ASN A 189 -15.08 12.26 5.89
N LEU A 190 -14.97 10.99 6.31
CA LEU A 190 -15.57 10.41 7.50
C LEU A 190 -17.11 10.44 7.48
N ASN A 191 -17.71 10.39 6.29
CA ASN A 191 -19.17 10.43 6.13
C ASN A 191 -19.83 9.04 6.20
N GLY A 192 -19.05 7.95 6.26
CA GLY A 192 -19.57 6.59 6.29
C GLY A 192 -20.18 6.10 4.97
N ILE A 193 -19.97 6.83 3.87
CA ILE A 193 -20.36 6.49 2.50
C ILE A 193 -19.09 6.24 1.70
N ILE A 194 -19.10 5.21 0.86
CA ILE A 194 -17.92 4.88 0.05
C ILE A 194 -17.86 5.84 -1.15
N ASP A 195 -17.03 6.87 -1.08
CA ASP A 195 -16.89 7.85 -2.14
C ASP A 195 -15.91 7.39 -3.24
N LYS A 196 -15.99 8.07 -4.39
CA LYS A 196 -15.10 7.79 -5.53
C LYS A 196 -13.64 8.01 -5.13
N GLY A 197 -12.81 6.97 -5.29
CA GLY A 197 -11.39 7.02 -4.97
C GLY A 197 -11.04 6.46 -3.59
N GLU A 198 -12.03 6.11 -2.78
CA GLU A 198 -11.84 5.54 -1.44
C GLU A 198 -11.69 4.02 -1.44
N LEU A 199 -12.35 3.36 -2.39
CA LEU A 199 -12.36 1.90 -2.54
C LEU A 199 -11.40 1.43 -3.64
N LYS A 200 -10.54 0.48 -3.29
CA LYS A 200 -9.75 -0.33 -4.22
C LYS A 200 -10.07 -1.81 -4.00
N LYS A 201 -10.27 -2.55 -5.09
CA LYS A 201 -10.50 -4.00 -5.09
C LYS A 201 -9.33 -4.69 -5.79
N LEU A 202 -8.67 -5.60 -5.09
CA LEU A 202 -7.51 -6.33 -5.59
C LEU A 202 -7.82 -7.80 -5.78
N THR A 203 -7.35 -8.36 -6.88
CA THR A 203 -7.10 -9.79 -7.02
C THR A 203 -5.60 -10.02 -6.91
N LEU A 204 -5.14 -10.67 -5.84
CA LEU A 204 -3.75 -11.05 -5.67
C LEU A 204 -3.53 -12.47 -6.17
N LYS A 205 -2.77 -12.63 -7.26
CA LYS A 205 -2.43 -13.93 -7.84
C LYS A 205 -0.99 -14.27 -7.55
N TYR A 206 -0.73 -15.50 -7.12
CA TYR A 206 0.64 -15.98 -6.99
C TYR A 206 1.29 -16.16 -8.37
N LYS A 207 2.55 -15.77 -8.49
CA LYS A 207 3.41 -16.03 -9.65
C LYS A 207 3.79 -17.50 -9.74
#